data_AF-A0A084VP05-F1
#
_entry.id   AF-A0A084VP05-F1
#
_cell.length_a   1.000
_cell.length_b   1.000
_cell.length_c   1.000
_cell.angle_alpha   90.00
_cell.angle_beta   90.00
_cell.angle_gamma   90.00
#
_symmetry.space_group_name_H-M   'P 1'
#
loop_
_entity.id
_entity.type
_entity.pdbx_description
1 polymer ?
#
loop_
_entity_poly.entity_id
_entity_poly.type
_entity_poly.pdbx_seq_one_letter_code
_entity_poly.pdbx_strand_id
1 'polypeptide(L)'
;MKHIPVEVKLVDFQLARYAPPALDVCTLITSSTLRDFRRNSAPTLLNTYYEMVKELLSTNGNMDIEAVLPRSEFDASCAHFSLAGLIETMLFSHLTLIPKRFAMDLLRSSDDFDSFLRGDEKLRICMRSFSEDITYQNRMTEIFVELIDTYCL
;
A
#
# COMPACT_ATOMS: atom_id res chain seq x y z
N MET A 1 6.98 27.57 -5.89
CA MET A 1 7.08 27.08 -4.50
C MET A 1 6.43 25.72 -4.42
N LYS A 2 7.12 24.69 -3.91
CA LYS A 2 6.46 23.40 -3.61
C LYS A 2 5.70 23.56 -2.30
N HIS A 3 4.42 23.24 -2.28
CA HIS A 3 3.62 23.21 -1.05
C HIS A 3 4.09 22.04 -0.18
N ILE A 4 4.44 22.32 1.08
CA ILE A 4 4.79 21.28 2.06
C ILE A 4 3.48 20.82 2.72
N PRO A 5 3.15 19.52 2.69
CA PRO A 5 1.96 19.01 3.39
C PRO A 5 2.07 19.27 4.90
N VAL A 6 0.98 19.78 5.51
CA VAL A 6 0.92 20.08 6.96
C VAL A 6 0.03 19.12 7.74
N GLU A 7 -0.89 18.43 7.07
CA GLU A 7 -1.87 17.52 7.66
C GLU A 7 -2.20 16.38 6.69
N VAL A 8 -2.65 15.25 7.22
CA VAL A 8 -3.07 14.08 6.45
C VAL A 8 -4.43 13.60 6.97
N LYS A 9 -5.29 13.12 6.07
CA LYS A 9 -6.57 12.48 6.40
C LYS A 9 -6.65 11.13 5.69
N LEU A 10 -7.03 10.10 6.42
CA LEU A 10 -7.37 8.80 5.83
C LEU A 10 -8.77 8.89 5.19
N VAL A 11 -8.89 8.34 3.99
CA VAL A 11 -10.12 8.29 3.20
C VAL A 11 -10.31 6.87 2.66
N ASP A 12 -11.45 6.60 2.02
CA ASP A 12 -11.73 5.34 1.32
C ASP A 12 -11.65 4.08 2.20
N PHE A 13 -12.55 3.98 3.19
CA PHE A 13 -12.66 2.85 4.12
C PHE A 13 -13.31 1.58 3.53
N GLN A 14 -13.34 1.43 2.21
CA GLN A 14 -14.07 0.34 1.53
C GLN A 14 -13.50 -1.07 1.83
N LEU A 15 -12.23 -1.14 2.27
CA LEU A 15 -11.56 -2.39 2.67
C LEU A 15 -11.32 -2.50 4.18
N ALA A 16 -11.84 -1.55 4.96
CA ALA A 16 -11.67 -1.54 6.40
C ALA A 16 -12.32 -2.79 7.01
N ARG A 17 -11.55 -3.53 7.79
CA ARG A 17 -11.96 -4.78 8.43
C ARG A 17 -11.16 -4.99 9.70
N TYR A 18 -11.69 -5.80 10.61
CA TYR A 18 -10.89 -6.30 11.71
C TYR A 18 -9.84 -7.27 11.18
N ALA A 19 -8.57 -6.89 11.32
CA ALA A 19 -7.41 -7.66 10.91
C ALA A 19 -6.24 -7.37 11.86
N PRO A 20 -5.18 -8.21 11.87
CA PRO A 20 -3.96 -7.90 12.59
C PRO A 20 -3.37 -6.56 12.12
N PRO A 21 -2.96 -5.65 13.02
CA PRO A 21 -2.42 -4.33 12.66
C PRO A 21 -1.21 -4.39 11.71
N ALA A 22 -0.44 -5.48 11.82
CA ALA A 22 0.70 -5.77 10.95
C ALA A 22 0.32 -5.80 9.47
N LEU A 23 -0.88 -6.28 9.11
CA LEU A 23 -1.33 -6.31 7.72
C LEU A 23 -1.41 -4.90 7.14
N ASP A 24 -2.11 -3.99 7.82
CA ASP A 24 -2.32 -2.63 7.36
C ASP A 24 -1.00 -1.85 7.24
N VAL A 25 -0.14 -1.94 8.26
CA VAL A 25 1.15 -1.22 8.24
C VAL A 25 2.10 -1.79 7.18
N CYS A 26 2.13 -3.11 6.97
CA CYS A 26 2.94 -3.73 5.92
C CYS A 26 2.44 -3.30 4.52
N THR A 27 1.13 -3.28 4.29
CA THR A 27 0.53 -2.80 3.03
C THR A 27 0.81 -1.31 2.81
N LEU A 28 0.68 -0.48 3.83
CA LEU A 28 0.96 0.96 3.75
C LEU A 28 2.44 1.21 3.40
N ILE A 29 3.37 0.60 4.13
CA ILE A 29 4.80 0.78 3.89
C ILE A 29 5.15 0.28 2.48
N THR A 30 4.66 -0.88 2.07
CA THR A 30 5.01 -1.48 0.78
C THR A 30 4.45 -0.68 -0.40
N SER A 31 3.19 -0.24 -0.32
CA SER A 31 2.54 0.54 -1.39
C SER A 31 3.13 1.93 -1.58
N SER A 32 3.64 2.55 -0.52
CA SER A 32 4.16 3.93 -0.53
C SER A 32 5.66 4.07 -0.76
N THR A 33 6.41 2.97 -0.82
CA THR A 33 7.88 3.00 -0.90
C THR A 33 8.45 2.03 -1.94
N LEU A 34 9.70 2.22 -2.35
CA LEU A 34 10.45 1.26 -3.17
C LEU A 34 11.19 0.24 -2.29
N ARG A 35 11.44 -0.96 -2.82
CA ARG A 35 12.18 -2.05 -2.16
C ARG A 35 13.51 -1.57 -1.58
N ASP A 36 14.30 -0.84 -2.35
CA ASP A 36 15.63 -0.37 -1.93
C ASP A 36 15.55 0.57 -0.71
N PHE A 37 14.52 1.40 -0.66
CA PHE A 37 14.27 2.23 0.51
C PHE A 37 13.85 1.37 1.72
N ARG A 38 12.96 0.39 1.52
CA ARG A 38 12.49 -0.48 2.60
C ARG A 38 13.59 -1.34 3.21
N ARG A 39 14.57 -1.79 2.42
CA ARG A 39 15.68 -2.61 2.92
C ARG A 39 16.36 -2.01 4.14
N ASN A 40 16.49 -0.68 4.19
CA ASN A 40 17.15 0.03 5.28
C ASN A 40 16.16 0.73 6.24
N SER A 41 15.01 1.16 5.72
CA SER A 41 14.08 2.00 6.49
C SER A 41 12.93 1.23 7.15
N ALA A 42 12.63 0.00 6.73
CA ALA A 42 11.46 -0.75 7.24
C ALA A 42 11.50 -0.96 8.77
N PRO A 43 12.63 -1.34 9.41
CA PRO A 43 12.68 -1.48 10.86
C PRO A 43 12.33 -0.17 11.59
N THR A 44 12.84 0.96 11.09
CA THR A 44 12.54 2.28 11.66
C THR A 44 11.06 2.63 11.51
N LEU A 45 10.48 2.42 10.33
CA LEU A 45 9.07 2.72 10.06
C LEU A 45 8.12 1.87 10.93
N LEU A 46 8.40 0.58 11.06
CA LEU A 46 7.61 -0.33 11.90
C LEU A 46 7.75 0.04 13.39
N ASN A 47 8.95 0.41 13.83
CA ASN A 47 9.16 0.89 15.19
C ASN A 47 8.41 2.19 15.47
N THR A 48 8.44 3.15 14.53
CA THR A 48 7.66 4.38 14.65
C THR A 48 6.16 4.07 14.74
N TYR A 49 5.63 3.16 13.93
CA TYR A 49 4.24 2.75 14.03
C TYR A 49 3.92 2.17 15.41
N TYR A 50 4.72 1.24 15.91
CA TYR A 50 4.49 0.60 17.22
C TYR A 50 4.52 1.61 18.38
N GLU A 51 5.51 2.51 18.40
CA GLU A 51 5.59 3.55 19.44
C GLU A 51 4.41 4.54 19.36
N MET A 52 3.94 4.90 18.16
CA MET A 52 2.75 5.74 18.02
C MET A 52 1.49 5.04 18.53
N VAL A 53 1.32 3.74 18.24
CA VAL A 53 0.19 2.96 18.78
C VAL A 53 0.26 2.91 20.30
N LYS A 54 1.45 2.69 20.86
CA LYS A 54 1.68 2.68 22.31
C LYS A 54 1.30 4.01 22.95
N GLU A 55 1.76 5.12 22.38
CA GLU A 55 1.44 6.47 22.85
C GLU A 55 -0.06 6.73 22.82
N LEU A 56 -0.74 6.38 21.72
CA LEU A 56 -2.18 6.58 21.57
C LEU A 56 -3.01 5.70 22.51
N LEU A 57 -2.61 4.43 22.72
CA LEU A 57 -3.27 3.52 23.67
C LEU A 57 -3.13 4.01 25.11
N SER A 58 -1.93 4.45 25.49
CA SER A 58 -1.66 5.01 26.82
C SER A 58 -2.46 6.30 27.04
N THR A 59 -2.39 7.24 26.10
CA THR A 59 -2.96 8.59 26.24
C THR A 59 -4.48 8.60 26.18
N ASN A 60 -5.08 7.81 25.28
CA ASN A 60 -6.53 7.86 25.04
C ASN A 60 -7.29 6.70 25.69
N GLY A 61 -6.61 5.57 25.92
CA GLY A 61 -7.21 4.34 26.45
C GLY A 61 -6.78 3.98 27.86
N ASN A 62 -5.72 4.61 28.40
CA ASN A 62 -5.07 4.20 29.65
C ASN A 62 -4.71 2.69 29.64
N MET A 63 -4.26 2.20 28.47
CA MET A 63 -3.90 0.80 28.23
C MET A 63 -2.40 0.65 28.04
N ASP A 64 -1.85 -0.45 28.55
CA ASP A 64 -0.48 -0.87 28.25
C ASP A 64 -0.45 -1.65 26.93
N ILE A 65 0.40 -1.24 25.99
CA ILE A 65 0.55 -1.93 24.72
C ILE A 65 1.02 -3.37 24.90
N GLU A 66 1.87 -3.66 25.88
CA GLU A 66 2.39 -5.02 26.08
C GLU A 66 1.29 -5.99 26.56
N ALA A 67 0.17 -5.49 27.06
CA ALA A 67 -1.00 -6.30 27.39
C ALA A 67 -1.95 -6.52 26.20
N VAL A 68 -1.86 -5.68 25.15
CA VAL A 68 -2.79 -5.68 23.99
C VAL A 68 -2.13 -6.26 22.74
N LEU A 69 -0.88 -5.90 22.50
CA LEU A 69 -0.09 -6.26 21.34
C LEU A 69 1.40 -6.29 21.78
N PRO A 70 1.88 -7.38 22.39
CA PRO A 70 3.27 -7.51 22.80
C PRO A 70 4.23 -7.25 21.64
N ARG A 71 5.38 -6.63 21.92
CA ARG A 71 6.33 -6.25 20.86
C ARG A 71 6.78 -7.44 20.02
N SER A 72 7.05 -8.56 20.66
CA SER A 72 7.45 -9.80 19.99
C SER A 72 6.37 -10.33 19.04
N GLU A 73 5.11 -10.24 19.41
CA GLU A 73 3.98 -10.66 18.57
C GLU A 73 3.78 -9.70 17.40
N PHE A 74 3.95 -8.40 17.61
CA PHE A 74 3.93 -7.42 16.52
C PHE A 74 5.05 -7.69 15.50
N ASP A 75 6.29 -7.85 15.96
CA ASP A 75 7.43 -8.10 15.07
C ASP A 75 7.25 -9.42 14.29
N ALA A 76 6.78 -10.48 14.96
CA ALA A 76 6.46 -11.75 14.30
C ALA A 76 5.33 -11.61 13.28
N SER A 77 4.30 -10.83 13.60
CA SER A 77 3.19 -10.54 12.68
C SER A 77 3.66 -9.74 11.47
N CYS A 78 4.52 -8.75 11.64
CA CYS A 78 5.09 -7.98 10.53
C CYS A 78 5.93 -8.86 9.60
N ALA A 79 6.71 -9.79 10.14
CA ALA A 79 7.43 -10.77 9.34
C ALA A 79 6.45 -11.64 8.54
N HIS A 80 5.40 -12.14 9.17
CA HIS A 80 4.38 -12.98 8.54
C HIS A 80 3.60 -12.26 7.43
N PHE A 81 3.16 -11.02 7.67
CA PHE A 81 2.33 -10.25 6.73
C PHE A 81 3.12 -9.45 5.70
N SER A 82 4.46 -9.52 5.72
CA SER A 82 5.31 -8.85 4.71
C SER A 82 4.95 -9.25 3.27
N LEU A 83 4.75 -10.56 3.01
CA LEU A 83 4.30 -11.08 1.73
C LEU A 83 2.88 -10.58 1.39
N ALA A 84 1.97 -10.60 2.35
CA ALA A 84 0.60 -10.13 2.14
C ALA A 84 0.57 -8.65 1.73
N GLY A 85 1.39 -7.81 2.37
CA GLY A 85 1.52 -6.40 1.99
C GLY A 85 2.05 -6.18 0.57
N LEU A 86 2.98 -7.04 0.11
CA LEU A 86 3.47 -7.02 -1.26
C LEU A 86 2.39 -7.47 -2.27
N ILE A 87 1.66 -8.54 -1.95
CA ILE A 87 0.55 -9.03 -2.78
C ILE A 87 -0.57 -8.00 -2.87
N GLU A 88 -1.03 -7.42 -1.75
CA GLU A 88 -2.05 -6.36 -1.76
C GLU A 88 -1.56 -5.15 -2.57
N THR A 89 -0.29 -4.74 -2.37
CA THR A 89 0.30 -3.66 -3.17
C THR A 89 0.24 -3.97 -4.67
N MET A 90 0.59 -5.18 -5.09
CA MET A 90 0.50 -5.61 -6.50
C MET A 90 -0.94 -5.57 -7.02
N LEU A 91 -1.91 -6.07 -6.24
CA LEU A 91 -3.33 -6.13 -6.60
C LEU A 91 -4.02 -4.78 -6.71
N PHE A 92 -3.46 -3.71 -6.15
CA PHE A 92 -4.05 -2.37 -6.21
C PHE A 92 -3.23 -1.39 -7.04
N SER A 93 -1.91 -1.53 -7.06
CA SER A 93 -1.00 -0.58 -7.72
C SER A 93 -1.27 -0.44 -9.21
N HIS A 94 -1.72 -1.50 -9.89
CA HIS A 94 -2.06 -1.41 -11.31
C HIS A 94 -3.24 -0.47 -11.59
N LEU A 95 -4.09 -0.22 -10.59
CA LEU A 95 -5.20 0.72 -10.67
C LEU A 95 -4.86 2.09 -10.08
N THR A 96 -4.27 2.11 -8.89
CA THR A 96 -4.03 3.36 -8.14
C THR A 96 -2.91 4.21 -8.73
N LEU A 97 -2.02 3.60 -9.52
CA LEU A 97 -0.92 4.31 -10.19
C LEU A 97 -1.25 4.72 -11.62
N ILE A 98 -2.45 4.40 -12.15
CA ILE A 98 -2.83 4.78 -13.51
C ILE A 98 -2.62 6.29 -13.68
N PRO A 99 -1.81 6.74 -14.65
CA PRO A 99 -1.58 8.14 -14.90
C PRO A 99 -2.89 8.89 -15.10
N LYS A 100 -3.03 10.06 -14.45
CA LYS A 100 -4.26 10.87 -14.51
C LYS A 100 -4.78 11.09 -15.94
N ARG A 101 -3.88 11.27 -16.90
CA ARG A 101 -4.22 11.44 -18.33
C ARG A 101 -5.02 10.27 -18.92
N PHE A 102 -4.78 9.05 -18.46
CA PHE A 102 -5.53 7.86 -18.89
C PHE A 102 -6.74 7.58 -17.98
N ALA A 103 -6.63 7.90 -16.69
CA ALA A 103 -7.76 7.76 -15.76
C ALA A 103 -8.94 8.68 -16.09
N MET A 104 -8.69 9.87 -16.68
CA MET A 104 -9.77 10.77 -17.09
C MET A 104 -10.67 10.17 -18.17
N ASP A 105 -10.13 9.30 -19.02
CA ASP A 105 -10.94 8.62 -20.05
C ASP A 105 -11.99 7.68 -19.43
N LEU A 106 -11.73 7.18 -18.23
CA LEU A 106 -12.58 6.24 -17.49
C LEU A 106 -13.75 6.88 -16.75
N LEU A 107 -13.68 8.19 -16.53
CA LEU A 107 -14.63 8.93 -15.71
C LEU A 107 -15.54 9.83 -16.56
N ARG A 108 -15.59 9.59 -17.87
CA ARG A 108 -16.36 10.42 -18.83
C ARG A 108 -17.85 10.12 -18.79
N SER A 109 -18.22 8.86 -18.57
CA SER A 109 -19.62 8.40 -18.50
C SER A 109 -19.76 7.18 -17.58
N SER A 110 -21.01 6.84 -17.24
CA SER A 110 -21.33 5.60 -16.52
C SER A 110 -20.93 4.35 -17.31
N ASP A 111 -21.07 4.40 -18.63
CA ASP A 111 -20.81 3.26 -19.51
C ASP A 111 -19.30 3.01 -19.65
N ASP A 112 -18.51 4.08 -19.72
CA ASP A 112 -17.05 3.99 -19.70
C ASP A 112 -16.54 3.40 -18.37
N PHE A 113 -17.15 3.83 -17.26
CA PHE A 113 -16.82 3.31 -15.94
C PHE A 113 -17.21 1.83 -15.78
N ASP A 114 -18.38 1.40 -16.27
CA ASP A 114 -18.78 -0.01 -16.24
C ASP A 114 -17.91 -0.88 -17.15
N SER A 115 -17.57 -0.38 -18.34
CA SER A 115 -16.61 -1.02 -19.27
C SER A 115 -15.23 -1.19 -18.63
N PHE A 116 -14.79 -0.22 -17.82
CA PHE A 116 -13.57 -0.34 -17.04
C PHE A 116 -13.66 -1.38 -15.94
N LEU A 117 -14.74 -1.41 -15.17
CA LEU A 117 -14.88 -2.34 -14.06
C LEU A 117 -15.09 -3.79 -14.50
N ARG A 118 -15.82 -4.00 -15.61
CA ARG A 118 -16.33 -5.32 -16.01
C ARG A 118 -15.87 -5.79 -17.38
N GLY A 119 -15.35 -4.90 -18.22
CA GLY A 119 -14.88 -5.20 -19.56
C GLY A 119 -13.36 -5.20 -19.71
N ASP A 120 -12.90 -5.17 -20.95
CA ASP A 120 -11.47 -5.22 -21.30
C ASP A 120 -10.76 -3.87 -21.18
N GLU A 121 -11.49 -2.79 -20.89
CA GLU A 121 -10.93 -1.45 -20.91
C GLU A 121 -9.89 -1.23 -19.80
N LYS A 122 -10.07 -1.88 -18.65
CA LYS A 122 -9.04 -1.93 -17.59
C LYS A 122 -7.74 -2.55 -18.09
N LEU A 123 -7.81 -3.66 -18.82
CA LEU A 123 -6.62 -4.30 -19.37
C LEU A 123 -5.93 -3.37 -20.36
N ARG A 124 -6.68 -2.79 -21.30
CA ARG A 124 -6.15 -1.83 -22.28
C ARG A 124 -5.43 -0.66 -21.62
N ILE A 125 -6.02 -0.05 -20.60
CA ILE A 125 -5.43 1.11 -19.94
C ILE A 125 -4.22 0.74 -19.12
N CYS A 126 -4.22 -0.40 -18.43
CA CYS A 126 -3.04 -0.87 -17.70
C CYS A 126 -1.88 -1.14 -18.68
N MET A 127 -2.15 -1.81 -19.81
CA MET A 127 -1.14 -2.07 -20.84
C MET A 127 -0.60 -0.78 -21.47
N ARG A 128 -1.51 0.16 -21.79
CA ARG A 128 -1.12 1.48 -22.31
C ARG A 128 -0.30 2.27 -21.30
N SER A 129 -0.69 2.26 -20.03
CA SER A 129 0.05 2.91 -18.94
C SER A 129 1.45 2.31 -18.79
N PHE A 130 1.57 0.99 -18.90
CA PHE A 130 2.84 0.29 -18.84
C PHE A 130 3.75 0.60 -20.04
N SER A 131 3.20 0.84 -21.23
CA SER A 131 3.99 1.20 -22.41
C SER A 131 4.35 2.68 -22.51
N GLU A 132 3.48 3.57 -22.03
CA GLU A 132 3.59 5.02 -22.25
C GLU A 132 4.00 5.83 -21.02
N ASP A 133 4.04 5.23 -19.82
CA ASP A 133 4.42 5.92 -18.58
C ASP A 133 5.53 5.19 -17.83
N ILE A 134 6.73 5.77 -17.85
CA ILE A 134 7.92 5.18 -17.22
C ILE A 134 7.78 5.03 -15.71
N THR A 135 7.01 5.90 -15.04
CA THR A 135 6.81 5.81 -13.59
C THR A 135 5.95 4.61 -13.26
N TYR A 136 4.82 4.45 -13.97
CA TYR A 136 3.96 3.28 -13.84
C TYR A 136 4.72 1.99 -14.18
N GLN A 137 5.44 1.97 -15.31
CA GLN A 137 6.22 0.82 -15.76
C GLN A 137 7.24 0.39 -14.71
N ASN A 138 8.07 1.33 -14.23
CA ASN A 138 9.10 1.04 -13.25
C ASN A 138 8.49 0.51 -11.96
N ARG A 139 7.42 1.15 -11.49
CA ARG A 139 6.79 0.76 -10.23
C ARG A 139 6.15 -0.62 -10.31
N MET A 140 5.41 -0.92 -11.38
CA MET A 140 4.83 -2.24 -11.58
C MET A 140 5.90 -3.32 -11.73
N THR A 141 6.93 -3.07 -12.55
CA THR A 141 8.04 -4.01 -12.76
C THR A 141 8.75 -4.33 -11.46
N GLU A 142 9.03 -3.31 -10.65
CA GLU A 142 9.73 -3.47 -9.38
C GLU A 142 8.94 -4.32 -8.37
N ILE A 143 7.62 -4.12 -8.27
CA ILE A 143 6.75 -4.95 -7.43
C ILE A 143 6.81 -6.44 -7.87
N PHE A 144 6.72 -6.70 -9.18
CA PHE A 144 6.77 -8.08 -9.71
C PHE A 144 8.15 -8.72 -9.48
N VAL A 145 9.23 -7.99 -9.76
CA VAL A 145 10.60 -8.48 -9.56
C VAL A 145 10.85 -8.77 -8.09
N GLU A 146 10.43 -7.91 -7.18
CA GLU A 146 10.57 -8.16 -5.74
C GLU A 146 9.83 -9.42 -5.29
N LEU A 147 8.60 -9.62 -5.77
CA LEU A 147 7.80 -10.80 -5.44
C LEU A 147 8.52 -12.08 -5.90
N ILE A 148 8.99 -12.08 -7.15
CA ILE A 148 9.68 -13.23 -7.74
C ILE A 148 11.00 -13.51 -7.02
N ASP A 149 11.84 -12.49 -6.86
CA ASP A 149 13.16 -12.61 -6.23
C ASP A 149 13.11 -13.07 -4.77
N THR A 150 12.02 -12.74 -4.06
CA THR A 150 11.93 -12.96 -2.61
C THR A 150 11.18 -14.25 -2.28
N TYR A 151 10.26 -14.69 -3.14
CA TYR A 151 9.33 -15.78 -2.81
C TYR A 151 9.21 -16.89 -3.88
N CYS A 152 9.79 -16.73 -5.07
CA CYS A 152 9.71 -17.73 -6.14
C CYS A 152 11.07 -18.32 -6.55
N LEU A 153 12.15 -17.56 -6.40
CA LEU A 153 13.54 -17.98 -6.66
C LEU A 153 14.26 -18.25 -5.33
#